data_AF-A0A645G9R6-F1
#
_entry.id   AF-A0A645G9R6-F1
#
_cell.length_a   1.000
_cell.length_b   1.000
_cell.length_c   1.000
_cell.angle_alpha   90.00
_cell.angle_beta   90.00
_cell.angle_gamma   90.00
#
_symmetry.space_group_name_H-M   'P 1'
#
loop_
_entity.id
_entity.type
_entity.pdbx_description
1 polymer ?
#
loop_
_entity_poly.entity_id
_entity_poly.type
_entity_poly.pdbx_seq_one_letter_code
_entity_poly.pdbx_strand_id
1 'polypeptide(L)'
;MCEIILNKDDYGFVLINKICNQNQPTLKHLKERINDLTDIRLKKRIILRLISWAFENTEHTSRHWKQLSTGFLAEFGKEVSSYVCTEADNKPIHIPRNKRMLLYYCVSQLLGDGVFGDCSINRMVIFLQTNFVLNAKDAHIYNCLHKFKKNKEINLIRNIENMISIAYKETG
;
A
#
# COMPACT_ATOMS: atom_id res chain seq x y z
N MET A 1 11.87 -18.86 22.56
CA MET A 1 11.00 -17.94 21.78
C MET A 1 11.60 -17.90 20.37
N CYS A 2 10.84 -18.27 19.33
CA CYS A 2 11.39 -18.35 17.96
C CYS A 2 11.49 -16.95 17.36
N GLU A 3 12.67 -16.56 16.93
CA GLU A 3 12.92 -15.35 16.18
C GLU A 3 12.19 -15.44 14.82
N ILE A 4 11.16 -14.61 14.60
CA ILE A 4 10.41 -14.62 13.34
C ILE A 4 11.25 -13.91 12.28
N ILE A 5 11.99 -14.67 11.49
CA ILE A 5 12.73 -14.17 10.33
C ILE A 5 11.74 -13.99 9.17
N LEU A 6 11.56 -12.76 8.69
CA LEU A 6 10.70 -12.45 7.54
C LEU A 6 11.48 -12.62 6.23
N ASN A 7 11.13 -13.64 5.45
CA ASN A 7 11.65 -13.77 4.08
C ASN A 7 10.80 -12.96 3.09
N LYS A 8 11.29 -12.81 1.85
CA LYS A 8 10.55 -12.11 0.79
C LYS A 8 9.26 -12.86 0.39
N ASP A 9 9.27 -14.18 0.54
CA ASP A 9 8.17 -15.07 0.14
C ASP A 9 7.12 -15.28 1.25
N ASP A 10 7.41 -14.82 2.47
CA ASP A 10 6.47 -14.91 3.59
C ASP A 10 5.42 -13.78 3.49
N TYR A 11 4.34 -14.06 2.75
CA TYR A 11 3.18 -13.18 2.59
C TYR A 11 1.86 -13.91 2.86
N GLY A 12 0.82 -13.13 3.23
CA GLY A 12 -0.53 -13.61 3.42
C GLY A 12 -0.64 -14.84 4.33
N PHE A 13 -1.33 -15.89 3.86
CA PHE A 13 -1.58 -17.11 4.63
C PHE A 13 -0.30 -17.77 5.15
N VAL A 14 0.79 -17.77 4.37
CA VAL A 14 2.08 -18.35 4.76
C VAL A 14 2.63 -17.63 5.98
N LEU A 15 2.61 -16.29 5.95
CA LEU A 15 3.06 -15.47 7.06
C LEU A 15 2.16 -15.65 8.30
N ILE A 16 0.84 -15.69 8.13
CA ILE A 16 -0.11 -15.87 9.24
C ILE A 16 0.10 -17.23 9.90
N ASN A 17 0.23 -18.30 9.11
CA ASN A 17 0.48 -19.64 9.63
C ASN A 17 1.84 -19.72 10.34
N LYS A 18 2.87 -19.04 9.82
CA LYS A 18 4.20 -18.96 10.44
C LYS A 18 4.17 -18.23 11.79
N ILE A 19 3.49 -17.09 11.87
CA ILE A 19 3.36 -16.30 13.12
C ILE A 19 2.59 -17.10 14.17
N CYS A 20 1.50 -17.74 13.75
CA CYS A 20 0.59 -18.43 14.65
C CYS A 20 0.97 -19.89 14.93
N ASN A 21 1.96 -20.41 14.20
CA ASN A 21 2.38 -21.82 14.16
C ASN A 21 1.19 -22.80 14.04
N GLN A 22 0.25 -22.50 13.14
CA GLN A 22 -0.97 -23.29 12.93
C GLN A 22 -1.58 -23.04 11.55
N ASN A 23 -2.33 -24.01 11.02
CA ASN A 23 -2.83 -23.96 9.63
C ASN A 23 -4.13 -23.16 9.44
N GLN A 24 -4.90 -22.92 10.50
CA GLN A 24 -6.12 -22.09 10.48
C GLN A 24 -6.18 -21.17 11.71
N PRO A 25 -5.36 -20.10 11.72
CA PRO A 25 -5.29 -19.19 12.85
C PRO A 25 -6.57 -18.39 13.03
N THR A 26 -6.98 -18.17 14.29
CA THR A 26 -8.04 -17.22 14.61
C THR A 26 -7.46 -15.82 14.77
N LEU A 27 -8.33 -14.79 14.75
CA LEU A 27 -7.91 -13.42 15.05
C LEU A 27 -7.26 -13.32 16.44
N LYS A 28 -7.77 -14.07 17.42
CA LYS A 28 -7.21 -14.12 18.77
C LYS A 28 -5.76 -14.61 18.76
N HIS A 29 -5.49 -15.72 18.07
CA HIS A 29 -4.13 -16.26 17.95
C HIS A 29 -3.17 -15.25 17.31
N LEU A 30 -3.61 -14.61 16.21
CA LEU A 30 -2.79 -13.64 15.49
C LEU A 30 -2.52 -12.40 16.35
N LYS A 31 -3.53 -11.92 17.08
CA LYS A 31 -3.42 -10.77 17.99
C LYS A 31 -2.46 -11.04 19.13
N GLU A 32 -2.58 -12.19 19.80
CA GLU A 32 -1.68 -12.60 20.88
C GLU A 32 -0.24 -12.65 20.38
N ARG A 33 0.01 -13.35 19.26
CA ARG A 33 1.37 -13.49 18.71
C ARG A 33 1.99 -12.18 18.25
N ILE A 34 1.22 -11.28 17.64
CA ILE A 34 1.72 -9.97 17.22
C ILE A 34 2.01 -9.07 18.43
N ASN A 35 1.21 -9.18 19.50
CA ASN A 35 1.41 -8.39 20.71
C ASN A 35 2.56 -8.89 21.58
N ASP A 36 2.87 -10.19 21.52
CA ASP A 36 4.03 -10.79 22.20
C ASP A 36 5.38 -10.40 21.55
N LEU A 37 5.37 -9.76 20.37
CA LEU A 37 6.60 -9.30 19.72
C LEU A 37 7.21 -8.10 20.45
N THR A 38 8.43 -8.31 20.98
CA THR A 38 9.22 -7.28 21.67
C THR A 38 9.95 -6.35 20.69
N ASP A 39 10.33 -6.83 19.50
CA ASP A 39 10.91 -5.98 18.45
C ASP A 39 9.82 -5.16 17.75
N ILE A 40 9.76 -3.87 18.10
CA ILE A 40 8.82 -2.88 17.56
C ILE A 40 8.95 -2.75 16.03
N ARG A 41 10.17 -2.81 15.47
CA ARG A 41 10.39 -2.68 14.03
C ARG A 41 9.89 -3.92 13.29
N LEU A 42 10.08 -5.10 13.86
CA LEU A 42 9.54 -6.35 13.32
C LEU A 42 8.01 -6.36 13.39
N LYS A 43 7.43 -5.99 14.54
CA LYS A 43 5.98 -5.86 14.73
C LYS A 43 5.35 -4.95 13.68
N LYS A 44 5.91 -3.75 13.48
CA LYS A 44 5.47 -2.79 12.45
C LYS A 44 5.50 -3.40 11.05
N ARG A 45 6.58 -4.09 10.68
CA ARG A 45 6.70 -4.74 9.36
C ARG A 45 5.66 -5.84 9.14
N ILE A 46 5.42 -6.67 10.16
CA ILE A 46 4.40 -7.73 10.11
C ILE A 46 3.01 -7.14 9.90
N ILE A 47 2.64 -6.14 10.72
CA ILE A 47 1.33 -5.52 10.65
C ILE A 47 1.11 -4.90 9.27
N LEU A 48 2.06 -4.11 8.77
CA LEU A 48 1.94 -3.49 7.44
C LEU A 48 1.77 -4.52 6.31
N ARG A 49 2.54 -5.62 6.32
CA ARG A 49 2.40 -6.71 5.32
C ARG A 49 1.03 -7.38 5.39
N LEU A 50 0.56 -7.68 6.61
CA LEU A 50 -0.73 -8.34 6.80
C LEU A 50 -1.91 -7.43 6.48
N ILE A 51 -1.75 -6.11 6.56
CA ILE A 51 -2.81 -5.17 6.18
C ILE A 51 -3.04 -5.19 4.66
N SER A 52 -1.97 -5.19 3.86
CA SER A 52 -2.10 -5.38 2.40
C SER A 52 -2.83 -6.68 2.08
N TRP A 53 -2.42 -7.80 2.71
CA TRP A 53 -3.10 -9.08 2.53
C TRP A 53 -4.58 -9.01 2.94
N ALA A 54 -4.87 -8.36 4.07
CA ALA A 54 -6.22 -8.32 4.59
C ALA A 54 -7.16 -7.51 3.68
N PHE A 55 -6.71 -6.40 3.10
CA PHE A 55 -7.47 -5.67 2.09
C PHE A 55 -7.80 -6.54 0.87
N GLU A 56 -6.82 -7.28 0.36
CA GLU A 56 -6.99 -8.21 -0.77
C GLU A 56 -7.94 -9.37 -0.46
N ASN A 57 -8.11 -9.70 0.82
CA ASN A 57 -8.85 -10.90 1.26
C ASN A 57 -10.20 -10.57 1.91
N THR A 58 -10.68 -9.33 1.86
CA THR A 58 -12.03 -8.97 2.35
C THR A 58 -13.16 -9.62 1.55
N GLU A 59 -12.90 -9.98 0.29
CA GLU A 59 -13.84 -10.64 -0.62
C GLU A 59 -13.48 -12.11 -0.90
N HIS A 60 -12.57 -12.69 -0.11
CA HIS A 60 -12.09 -14.06 -0.34
C HIS A 60 -13.23 -15.10 -0.26
N THR A 61 -13.16 -16.13 -1.11
CA THR A 61 -14.19 -17.19 -1.23
C THR A 61 -14.29 -18.06 0.04
N SER A 62 -13.15 -18.37 0.66
CA SER A 62 -13.12 -18.99 1.98
C SER A 62 -13.62 -18.04 3.07
N ARG A 63 -14.73 -18.44 3.71
CA ARG A 63 -15.35 -17.71 4.82
C ARG A 63 -14.37 -17.44 5.96
N HIS A 64 -13.52 -18.40 6.28
CA HIS A 64 -12.54 -18.28 7.36
C HIS A 64 -11.57 -17.11 7.10
N TRP A 65 -10.94 -17.10 5.92
CA TRP A 65 -9.96 -16.07 5.56
C TRP A 65 -10.59 -14.70 5.39
N LYS A 66 -11.82 -14.63 4.88
CA LYS A 66 -12.62 -13.41 4.82
C LYS A 66 -12.93 -12.84 6.20
N GLN A 67 -13.29 -13.68 7.16
CA GLN A 67 -13.54 -13.25 8.54
C GLN A 67 -12.24 -12.79 9.22
N LEU A 68 -11.14 -13.53 9.01
CA LEU A 68 -9.85 -13.18 9.57
C LEU A 68 -9.33 -11.84 9.02
N SER A 69 -9.43 -11.62 7.71
CA SER A 69 -9.00 -10.37 7.07
C SER A 69 -9.80 -9.17 7.56
N THR A 70 -11.13 -9.30 7.59
CA THR A 70 -12.04 -8.25 8.09
C THR A 70 -11.76 -7.92 9.55
N GLY A 71 -11.60 -8.94 10.40
CA GLY A 71 -11.27 -8.77 11.81
C GLY A 71 -9.89 -8.16 12.04
N PHE A 72 -8.90 -8.55 11.22
CA PHE A 72 -7.55 -8.00 11.28
C PHE A 72 -7.53 -6.51 10.93
N LEU A 73 -8.25 -6.09 9.88
CA LEU A 73 -8.39 -4.67 9.53
C LEU A 73 -9.10 -3.88 10.63
N ALA A 74 -10.13 -4.44 11.27
CA ALA A 74 -10.82 -3.77 12.37
C ALA A 74 -9.92 -3.54 13.59
N GLU A 75 -9.05 -4.50 13.91
CA GLU A 75 -8.14 -4.43 15.05
C GLU A 75 -6.92 -3.55 14.77
N PHE A 76 -6.20 -3.82 13.67
CA PHE A 76 -4.89 -3.21 13.40
C PHE A 76 -4.92 -2.11 12.33
N GLY A 77 -6.04 -1.92 11.61
CA GLY A 77 -6.14 -0.94 10.52
C GLY A 77 -5.86 0.50 10.98
N LYS A 78 -6.19 0.83 12.23
CA LYS A 78 -5.89 2.16 12.81
C LYS A 78 -4.40 2.34 13.13
N GLU A 79 -3.66 1.26 13.36
CA GLU A 79 -2.22 1.33 13.59
C GLU A 79 -1.45 1.69 12.31
N VAL A 80 -2.03 1.51 11.11
CA VAL A 80 -1.43 2.01 9.86
C VAL A 80 -1.17 3.50 9.96
N SER A 81 -2.14 4.26 10.45
CA SER A 81 -2.01 5.70 10.54
C SER A 81 -0.88 6.10 11.48
N SER A 82 -0.67 5.42 12.61
CA SER A 82 0.48 5.69 13.48
C SER A 82 1.81 5.22 12.89
N TYR A 83 1.80 4.13 12.12
CA TYR A 83 2.99 3.58 11.46
C TYR A 83 3.42 4.34 10.20
N VAL A 84 2.49 4.93 9.47
CA VAL A 84 2.73 5.72 8.25
C VAL A 84 2.95 7.19 8.60
N CYS A 85 2.35 7.68 9.69
CA CYS A 85 2.53 9.07 10.16
C CYS A 85 3.57 9.23 11.29
N THR A 86 4.46 8.27 11.51
CA THR A 86 5.60 8.46 12.42
C THR A 86 6.63 9.33 11.74
N GLU A 87 6.64 10.62 12.10
CA GLU A 87 7.58 11.65 11.64
C GLU A 87 8.01 11.44 10.19
N ALA A 88 7.06 11.57 9.26
CA ALA A 88 7.47 11.83 7.88
C ALA A 88 8.38 13.05 7.97
N ASP A 89 9.68 12.85 7.76
CA ASP A 89 10.64 13.95 7.63
C ASP A 89 9.94 14.93 6.69
N ASN A 90 9.53 16.12 7.18
CA ASN A 90 8.65 17.05 6.46
C ASN A 90 9.29 17.59 5.17
N LYS A 91 10.42 17.00 4.76
CA LYS A 91 11.14 17.20 3.53
C LYS A 91 10.37 16.54 2.39
N PRO A 92 10.21 17.25 1.26
CA PRO A 92 9.66 16.67 0.06
C PRO A 92 10.46 15.44 -0.39
N ILE A 93 9.74 14.39 -0.80
CA ILE A 93 10.32 13.12 -1.26
C ILE A 93 10.97 13.34 -2.62
N HIS A 94 12.24 12.98 -2.76
CA HIS A 94 12.91 13.03 -4.05
C HIS A 94 12.44 11.89 -4.97
N ILE A 95 11.86 12.25 -6.12
CA ILE A 95 11.44 11.29 -7.16
C ILE A 95 12.27 11.54 -8.42
N PRO A 96 13.06 10.54 -8.89
CA PRO A 96 13.79 10.62 -10.14
C PRO A 96 12.88 11.02 -11.30
N ARG A 97 13.38 11.89 -12.19
CA ARG A 97 12.59 12.49 -13.28
C ARG A 97 11.85 11.46 -14.13
N ASN A 98 12.50 10.34 -14.44
CA ASN A 98 11.92 9.25 -15.23
C ASN A 98 10.78 8.49 -14.51
N LYS A 99 10.66 8.60 -13.18
CA LYS A 99 9.60 7.96 -12.39
C LYS A 99 8.43 8.89 -12.06
N ARG A 100 8.55 10.19 -12.33
CA ARG A 100 7.50 11.18 -12.01
C ARG A 100 6.19 10.93 -12.76
N MET A 101 6.28 10.43 -13.99
CA MET A 101 5.08 10.08 -14.77
C MET A 101 4.27 8.96 -14.11
N LEU A 102 4.94 7.98 -13.50
CA LEU A 102 4.28 6.91 -12.74
C LEU A 102 3.58 7.48 -11.51
N LEU A 103 4.23 8.41 -10.78
CA LEU A 103 3.60 9.10 -9.66
C LEU A 103 2.31 9.83 -10.09
N TYR A 104 2.37 10.63 -11.16
CA TYR A 104 1.20 11.35 -11.66
C TYR A 104 0.09 10.40 -12.11
N TYR A 105 0.46 9.30 -12.77
CA TYR A 105 -0.49 8.27 -13.17
C TYR A 105 -1.17 7.64 -11.95
N CYS A 106 -0.40 7.15 -10.97
CA CYS A 106 -0.95 6.54 -9.75
C CYS A 106 -1.89 7.50 -9.00
N VAL A 107 -1.46 8.75 -8.79
CA VAL A 107 -2.27 9.75 -8.09
C VAL A 107 -3.55 10.07 -8.85
N SER A 108 -3.50 10.20 -10.18
CA SER A 108 -4.70 10.45 -10.97
C SER A 108 -5.69 9.29 -10.93
N GLN A 109 -5.20 8.05 -10.92
CA GLN A 109 -6.05 6.85 -10.85
C GLN A 109 -6.71 6.73 -9.48
N LEU A 110 -5.95 6.91 -8.40
CA LEU A 110 -6.48 6.96 -7.02
C LEU A 110 -7.50 8.09 -6.83
N LEU A 111 -7.26 9.25 -7.46
CA LEU A 111 -8.22 10.36 -7.48
C LEU A 111 -9.51 9.99 -8.23
N GLY A 112 -9.39 9.31 -9.38
CA GLY A 112 -10.53 8.78 -10.11
C GLY A 112 -11.32 7.71 -9.34
N ASP A 113 -10.65 6.96 -8.46
CA ASP A 113 -11.24 5.94 -7.59
C ASP A 113 -11.85 6.51 -6.30
N GLY A 114 -11.79 7.83 -6.10
CA GLY A 114 -12.36 8.49 -4.93
C GLY A 114 -11.57 8.27 -3.64
N VAL A 115 -10.34 7.77 -3.72
CA VAL A 115 -9.47 7.51 -2.54
C VAL A 115 -9.21 8.78 -1.75
N PHE A 116 -9.20 9.93 -2.42
CA PHE A 116 -8.98 11.24 -1.80
C PHE A 116 -10.28 11.99 -1.49
N GLY A 117 -11.44 11.33 -1.51
CA GLY A 117 -12.76 11.96 -1.36
C GLY A 117 -12.98 13.08 -2.38
N ASP A 118 -13.58 14.19 -1.95
CA ASP A 118 -13.88 15.36 -2.80
C ASP A 118 -12.66 16.26 -3.08
N CYS A 119 -11.46 15.70 -3.12
CA CYS A 119 -10.24 16.45 -3.41
C CYS A 119 -10.23 16.92 -4.87
N SER A 120 -10.03 18.22 -5.10
CA SER A 120 -9.92 18.75 -6.46
C SER A 120 -8.53 18.48 -7.05
N ILE A 121 -8.43 18.40 -8.38
CA ILE A 121 -7.15 18.27 -9.09
C ILE A 121 -6.18 19.39 -8.66
N ASN A 122 -6.65 20.63 -8.46
CA ASN A 122 -5.81 21.74 -8.01
C ASN A 122 -5.23 21.51 -6.60
N ARG A 123 -6.03 20.98 -5.66
CA ARG A 123 -5.52 20.59 -4.34
C ARG A 123 -4.50 19.46 -4.45
N MET A 124 -4.71 18.54 -5.39
CA MET A 124 -3.76 17.46 -5.65
C MET A 124 -2.44 17.95 -6.25
N VAL A 125 -2.46 18.97 -7.12
CA VAL A 125 -1.25 19.62 -7.62
C VAL A 125 -0.45 20.24 -6.47
N ILE A 126 -1.12 20.97 -5.57
CA ILE A 126 -0.48 21.56 -4.38
C ILE A 126 0.10 20.47 -3.49
N PHE A 127 -0.66 19.40 -3.23
CA PHE A 127 -0.17 18.25 -2.46
C PHE A 127 1.10 17.65 -3.08
N LEU A 128 1.11 17.44 -4.39
CA LEU A 128 2.26 16.88 -5.11
C LEU A 128 3.49 17.80 -5.07
N GLN A 129 3.30 19.11 -5.22
CA GLN A 129 4.36 20.12 -5.09
C GLN A 129 4.97 20.12 -3.67
N THR A 130 4.12 20.11 -2.65
CA THR A 130 4.55 20.19 -1.24
C THR A 130 5.26 18.93 -0.78
N ASN A 131 4.85 17.76 -1.26
CA ASN A 131 5.35 16.48 -0.74
C ASN A 131 6.42 15.82 -1.61
N PHE A 132 6.70 16.33 -2.82
CA PHE A 132 7.69 15.72 -3.72
C PHE A 132 8.58 16.76 -4.41
N VAL A 133 9.87 16.45 -4.57
CA VAL A 133 10.81 17.27 -5.35
C VAL A 133 10.58 17.05 -6.85
N LEU A 134 9.58 17.74 -7.40
CA LEU A 134 9.14 17.57 -8.79
C LEU A 134 9.80 18.53 -9.77
N ASN A 135 10.27 19.71 -9.33
CA ASN A 135 10.85 20.75 -10.19
C ASN A 135 10.04 20.96 -11.50
N ALA A 136 8.72 20.92 -11.40
CA ALA A 136 7.77 21.02 -12.51
C ALA A 136 6.80 22.17 -12.25
N LYS A 137 6.30 22.79 -13.32
CA LYS A 137 5.26 23.84 -13.20
C LYS A 137 3.91 23.20 -12.86
N ASP A 138 3.08 23.89 -12.08
CA ASP A 138 1.73 23.44 -11.72
C ASP A 138 0.90 23.04 -12.93
N ALA A 139 0.94 23.84 -14.00
CA ALA A 139 0.24 23.55 -15.24
C ALA A 139 0.67 22.21 -15.87
N HIS A 140 1.94 21.83 -15.76
CA HIS A 140 2.42 20.54 -16.25
C HIS A 140 1.84 19.38 -15.42
N ILE A 141 1.88 19.50 -14.08
CA ILE A 141 1.34 18.49 -13.17
C ILE A 141 -0.17 18.35 -13.39
N TYR A 142 -0.89 19.47 -13.46
CA TYR A 142 -2.32 19.52 -13.75
C TYR A 142 -2.67 18.80 -15.04
N ASN A 143 -1.96 19.12 -16.14
CA ASN A 143 -2.19 18.49 -17.44
C ASN A 143 -1.89 16.98 -17.40
N CYS A 144 -0.88 16.55 -16.66
CA CYS A 144 -0.60 15.13 -16.47
C CYS A 144 -1.73 14.42 -15.70
N LEU A 145 -2.20 15.01 -14.59
CA LEU A 145 -3.31 14.44 -13.82
C LEU A 145 -4.58 14.36 -14.65
N HIS A 146 -4.89 15.39 -15.45
CA HIS A 146 -6.05 15.38 -16.34
C HIS A 146 -5.90 14.34 -17.47
N LYS A 147 -4.72 14.25 -18.09
CA LYS A 147 -4.43 13.25 -19.13
C LYS A 147 -4.56 11.82 -18.62
N PHE A 148 -4.14 11.56 -17.38
CA PHE A 148 -4.18 10.25 -16.75
C PHE A 148 -5.48 9.93 -16.02
N LYS A 149 -6.51 10.77 -16.16
CA LYS A 149 -7.81 10.55 -15.53
C LYS A 149 -8.34 9.16 -15.89
N LYS A 150 -8.83 8.44 -14.89
CA LYS A 150 -9.37 7.09 -15.07
C LYS A 150 -10.46 7.07 -16.13
N ASN A 151 -10.28 6.23 -17.16
CA ASN A 151 -11.37 5.76 -18.00
C ASN A 151 -11.91 4.47 -17.37
N LYS A 152 -13.23 4.24 -17.40
CA LYS A 152 -13.92 3.20 -16.61
C LYS A 152 -13.37 1.78 -16.84
N GLU A 153 -12.70 1.54 -17.97
CA GLU A 153 -12.09 0.25 -18.36
C GLU A 153 -10.68 0.03 -17.81
N ILE A 154 -10.08 1.03 -17.15
CA ILE A 154 -8.68 0.97 -16.71
C ILE A 154 -8.58 0.37 -15.31
N ASN A 155 -7.98 -0.83 -15.24
CA ASN A 155 -7.52 -1.43 -13.99
C ASN A 155 -6.11 -0.91 -13.67
N LEU A 156 -6.00 -0.12 -12.60
CA LEU A 156 -4.75 0.49 -12.12
C LEU A 156 -3.62 -0.54 -11.95
N ILE A 157 -3.93 -1.67 -11.31
CA ILE A 157 -2.95 -2.73 -11.01
C ILE A 157 -2.43 -3.33 -12.32
N ARG A 158 -3.34 -3.73 -13.22
CA ARG A 158 -2.98 -4.33 -14.52
C ARG A 158 -2.11 -3.41 -15.38
N ASN A 159 -2.35 -2.10 -15.33
CA ASN A 159 -1.56 -1.14 -16.10
C ASN A 159 -0.18 -0.89 -15.47
N ILE A 160 -0.07 -0.90 -14.14
CA ILE A 160 1.22 -0.84 -13.46
C ILE A 160 2.04 -2.10 -13.79
N GLU A 161 1.43 -3.28 -13.74
CA GLU A 161 2.05 -4.55 -14.15
C GLU A 161 2.57 -4.50 -15.59
N ASN A 162 1.76 -3.96 -16.52
CA ASN A 162 2.17 -3.79 -17.91
C ASN A 162 3.34 -2.80 -18.07
N MET A 163 3.31 -1.65 -17.40
CA MET A 163 4.41 -0.67 -17.45
C MET A 163 5.71 -1.24 -16.89
N ILE A 164 5.63 -1.98 -15.78
CA ILE A 164 6.78 -2.68 -15.19
C ILE A 164 7.31 -3.72 -16.18
N SER A 165 6.43 -4.51 -16.78
CA SER A 165 6.80 -5.55 -17.76
C SER A 165 7.48 -4.99 -19.00
N ILE A 166 7.06 -3.82 -19.49
CA ILE A 166 7.71 -3.13 -20.62
C ILE A 166 9.12 -2.67 -20.23
N ALA A 167 9.26 -2.03 -19.05
CA ALA A 167 10.56 -1.55 -18.58
C ALA A 167 11.60 -2.68 -18.39
N TYR A 168 11.15 -3.87 -17.97
CA TYR A 168 12.02 -5.05 -17.87
C TYR A 168 12.42 -5.63 -19.24
N LYS A 169 11.55 -5.54 -20.25
CA LYS A 169 11.88 -5.99 -21.62
C LYS A 169 12.88 -5.08 -22.33
N GLU A 170 12.93 -3.80 -21.97
CA GLU A 170 13.86 -2.83 -22.56
C GLU A 170 15.24 -2.81 -21.90
N THR A 171 15.41 -3.52 -20.78
CA THR A 171 16.68 -3.59 -20.01
C THR A 171 17.33 -4.97 -20.01
N GLY A 172 16.81 -5.90 -20.82
CA GLY A 172 17.38 -7.22 -21.10
C GLY A 172 18.18 -7.24 -22.39
#